data_AF-A0A0A2KBH3-F1
#
_entry.id   AF-A0A0A2KBH3-F1
#
_cell.length_a   1.000
_cell.length_b   1.000
_cell.length_c   1.000
_cell.angle_alpha   90.00
_cell.angle_beta   90.00
_cell.angle_gamma   90.00
#
_symmetry.space_group_name_H-M   'P 1'
#
loop_
_entity.id
_entity.type
_entity.pdbx_description
1 polymer ?
#
loop_
_entity_poly.entity_id
_entity_poly.type
_entity_poly.pdbx_seq_one_letter_code
_entity_poly.pdbx_strand_id
1 'polypeptide(L)'
;MSAAIIAQPPEEQPPPLKYDSLQITGAMRASWIRDPTQNCPIGPSQLTMQNMTESGWGIRHEKRHFPPDQIYEEAVELGLSGEKLYRKIVLWKSGVSRGQYWVNDYVLKTGSGVIFATDSFRPDSAYWAQIAQAVYQDEHPMEDLKYVFQCNIINPETMLFVQKSIYVATNGLGWPDDRLWVWEENTAEYQALLGTRLAKGVAYLVLGAFPRGTRRIARIVTWGGRYIPYIQMRFDIEKV
;
A
#
# COMPACT_ATOMS: atom_id res chain seq x y z
N MET A 1 53.13 -21.01 -35.46
CA MET A 1 52.61 -20.85 -34.09
C MET A 1 51.14 -20.46 -34.23
N SER A 2 50.22 -21.40 -33.98
CA SER A 2 48.78 -21.15 -34.08
C SER A 2 48.29 -20.44 -32.83
N ALA A 3 47.69 -19.27 -32.99
CA ALA A 3 46.99 -18.58 -31.91
C ALA A 3 45.66 -19.32 -31.65
N ALA A 4 45.53 -19.88 -30.45
CA ALA A 4 44.28 -20.46 -29.99
C ALA A 4 43.26 -19.32 -29.74
N ILE A 5 42.13 -19.38 -30.43
CA ILE A 5 40.97 -18.53 -30.17
C ILE A 5 40.35 -19.05 -28.86
N ILE A 6 40.55 -18.30 -27.78
CA ILE A 6 39.88 -18.55 -26.50
C ILE A 6 38.43 -18.08 -26.68
N ALA A 7 37.51 -19.03 -26.80
CA ALA A 7 36.08 -18.74 -26.74
C ALA A 7 35.75 -18.18 -25.36
N GLN A 8 35.18 -16.97 -25.32
CA GLN A 8 34.63 -16.41 -24.09
C GLN A 8 33.43 -17.27 -23.64
N PRO A 9 33.32 -17.58 -22.34
CA PRO A 9 32.15 -18.26 -21.82
C PRO A 9 30.89 -17.39 -22.06
N PRO A 10 29.73 -18.01 -22.32
CA PRO A 10 28.49 -17.26 -22.50
C PRO A 10 28.23 -16.39 -21.26
N GLU A 11 27.96 -15.10 -21.47
CA GLU A 11 27.46 -14.22 -20.41
C GLU A 11 26.22 -14.89 -19.79
N GLU A 12 26.36 -15.34 -18.54
CA GLU A 12 25.29 -15.94 -17.77
C GLU A 12 24.23 -14.85 -17.56
N GLN A 13 23.17 -14.89 -18.37
CA GLN A 13 22.04 -13.99 -18.18
C GLN A 13 21.46 -14.26 -16.79
N PRO A 14 21.22 -13.23 -15.98
CA PRO A 14 20.61 -13.42 -14.67
C PRO A 14 19.28 -14.16 -14.86
N PRO A 15 18.91 -15.04 -13.92
CA PRO A 15 17.69 -15.83 -14.03
C PRO A 15 16.49 -14.88 -14.20
N PRO A 16 15.49 -15.27 -15.02
CA PRO A 16 14.31 -14.45 -15.23
C PRO A 16 13.62 -14.18 -13.90
N LEU A 17 13.17 -12.93 -13.71
CA LEU A 17 12.42 -12.54 -12.52
C LEU A 17 11.08 -13.27 -12.49
N LYS A 18 10.64 -13.68 -11.30
CA LYS A 18 9.40 -14.44 -11.13
C LYS A 18 8.14 -13.64 -11.51
N TYR A 19 8.19 -12.31 -11.36
CA TYR A 19 7.06 -11.41 -11.59
C TYR A 19 7.40 -10.17 -12.44
N ASP A 20 8.44 -10.28 -13.27
CA ASP A 20 8.85 -9.27 -14.26
C ASP A 20 8.85 -7.82 -13.69
N SER A 21 8.08 -6.94 -14.34
CA SER A 21 8.02 -5.50 -14.04
C SER A 21 7.47 -5.18 -12.65
N LEU A 22 6.59 -6.00 -12.08
CA LEU A 22 6.08 -5.78 -10.73
C LEU A 22 7.21 -5.97 -9.71
N GLN A 23 8.00 -7.02 -9.88
CA GLN A 23 9.16 -7.26 -9.01
C GLN A 23 10.17 -6.12 -9.08
N ILE A 24 10.52 -5.68 -10.30
CA ILE A 24 11.45 -4.56 -10.52
C ILE A 24 10.94 -3.28 -9.86
N THR A 25 9.69 -2.91 -10.13
CA THR A 25 9.13 -1.64 -9.65
C THR A 25 8.93 -1.62 -8.14
N GLY A 26 8.58 -2.74 -7.51
CA GLY A 26 8.51 -2.80 -6.06
C GLY A 26 9.88 -2.83 -5.39
N ALA A 27 10.87 -3.52 -5.97
CA ALA A 27 12.26 -3.44 -5.50
C ALA A 27 12.79 -2.01 -5.51
N MET A 28 12.51 -1.26 -6.59
CA MET A 28 12.84 0.16 -6.70
C MET A 28 12.13 1.02 -5.64
N ARG A 29 10.86 0.75 -5.32
CA ARG A 29 10.16 1.49 -4.25
C ARG A 29 10.73 1.18 -2.87
N ALA A 30 11.08 -0.08 -2.60
CA ALA A 30 11.74 -0.47 -1.38
C ALA A 30 13.11 0.21 -1.24
N SER A 31 13.89 0.32 -2.33
CA SER A 31 15.18 1.01 -2.32
C SER A 31 15.01 2.51 -2.05
N TRP A 32 14.02 3.18 -2.65
CA TRP A 32 13.71 4.58 -2.35
C TRP A 32 13.38 4.84 -0.89
N ILE A 33 12.67 3.90 -0.25
CA ILE A 33 12.30 4.01 1.17
C ILE A 33 13.54 3.86 2.06
N ARG A 34 14.40 2.88 1.77
CA ARG A 34 15.56 2.53 2.60
C ARG A 34 16.74 3.48 2.46
N ASP A 35 17.01 3.93 1.24
CA ASP A 35 18.27 4.61 0.93
C ASP A 35 18.03 6.10 0.62
N PRO A 36 18.45 7.01 1.53
CA PRO A 36 18.29 8.44 1.33
C PRO A 36 19.11 8.98 0.14
N THR A 37 20.11 8.24 -0.35
CA THR A 37 20.96 8.65 -1.48
C THR A 37 20.33 8.35 -2.85
N GLN A 38 19.27 7.53 -2.89
CA GLN A 38 18.57 7.22 -4.13
C GLN A 38 17.90 8.48 -4.71
N ASN A 39 17.96 8.59 -6.04
CA ASN A 39 17.20 9.61 -6.78
C ASN A 39 15.71 9.22 -6.84
N CYS A 40 15.00 9.43 -5.73
CA CYS A 40 13.57 9.19 -5.64
C CYS A 40 12.79 10.49 -5.94
N PRO A 41 11.82 10.44 -6.88
CA PRO A 41 11.04 11.61 -7.30
C PRO A 41 9.92 11.99 -6.32
N ILE A 42 9.72 11.19 -5.27
CA ILE A 42 8.65 11.41 -4.29
C ILE A 42 9.21 12.28 -3.16
N GLY A 43 8.66 13.49 -3.05
CA GLY A 43 8.96 14.43 -1.98
C GLY A 43 7.94 14.37 -0.83
N PRO A 44 8.23 15.04 0.29
CA PRO A 44 7.32 15.13 1.43
C PRO A 44 5.95 15.74 1.05
N SER A 45 4.85 15.17 1.56
CA SER A 45 3.53 15.74 1.35
C SER A 45 3.35 17.02 2.17
N GLN A 46 2.75 18.04 1.56
CA GLN A 46 2.36 19.30 2.23
C GLN A 46 0.84 19.41 2.42
N LEU A 47 0.06 18.42 2.00
CA LEU A 47 -1.40 18.45 2.11
C LEU A 47 -1.83 18.23 3.56
N THR A 48 -2.70 19.11 4.08
CA THR A 48 -3.29 19.00 5.41
C THR A 48 -4.82 18.99 5.36
N MET A 49 -5.47 18.56 6.45
CA MET A 49 -6.93 18.67 6.59
C MET A 49 -7.43 20.11 6.49
N GLN A 50 -6.65 21.07 7.01
CA GLN A 50 -6.93 22.49 6.89
C GLN A 50 -6.91 22.94 5.42
N ASN A 51 -5.86 22.61 4.66
CA ASN A 51 -5.77 22.99 3.25
C ASN A 51 -6.92 22.39 2.42
N MET A 52 -7.35 21.17 2.73
CA MET A 52 -8.51 20.55 2.06
C MET A 52 -9.80 21.32 2.38
N THR A 53 -10.02 21.70 3.64
CA THR A 53 -11.19 22.49 4.04
C THR A 53 -11.21 23.85 3.33
N GLU A 54 -10.09 24.57 3.33
CA GLU A 54 -9.92 25.86 2.65
C GLU A 54 -10.08 25.75 1.13
N SER A 55 -9.71 24.60 0.56
CA SER A 55 -9.83 24.30 -0.88
C SER A 55 -11.20 23.74 -1.29
N GLY A 56 -12.21 23.86 -0.42
CA GLY A 56 -13.60 23.50 -0.70
C GLY A 56 -13.86 21.99 -0.81
N TRP A 57 -13.06 21.15 -0.15
CA TRP A 57 -13.39 19.73 -0.07
C TRP A 57 -14.63 19.50 0.81
N GLY A 58 -15.48 18.58 0.39
CA GLY A 58 -16.50 18.01 1.25
C GLY A 58 -15.85 17.02 2.20
N ILE A 59 -16.11 17.18 3.49
CA ILE A 59 -15.53 16.35 4.55
C ILE A 59 -16.65 15.88 5.46
N ARG A 60 -16.79 14.56 5.61
CA ARG A 60 -17.67 13.94 6.60
C ARG A 60 -16.83 13.00 7.44
N HIS A 61 -16.87 13.18 8.74
CA HIS A 61 -16.24 12.27 9.69
C HIS A 61 -17.26 11.67 10.64
N GLU A 62 -16.98 10.45 11.07
CA GLU A 62 -17.78 9.71 12.03
C GLU A 62 -16.83 8.98 12.96
N LYS A 63 -17.03 9.10 14.27
CA LYS A 63 -16.27 8.34 15.25
C LYS A 63 -17.01 7.03 15.53
N ARG A 64 -16.30 5.92 15.39
CA ARG A 64 -16.82 4.58 15.67
C ARG A 64 -15.84 3.86 16.56
N HIS A 65 -16.38 3.16 17.54
CA HIS A 65 -15.69 2.05 18.18
C HIS A 65 -15.56 0.93 17.14
N PHE A 66 -14.54 0.07 17.24
CA PHE A 66 -14.24 -1.04 16.31
C PHE A 66 -13.46 -0.67 15.02
N PRO A 67 -12.56 -1.54 14.52
CA PRO A 67 -11.99 -1.50 13.15
C PRO A 67 -13.06 -1.83 12.07
N PRO A 68 -12.74 -1.96 10.77
CA PRO A 68 -13.71 -2.44 9.78
C PRO A 68 -14.12 -3.90 10.04
N ASP A 69 -15.42 -4.20 9.95
CA ASP A 69 -15.99 -5.51 10.31
C ASP A 69 -15.36 -6.69 9.54
N GLN A 70 -14.96 -6.46 8.28
CA GLN A 70 -14.40 -7.49 7.39
C GLN A 70 -13.02 -8.00 7.81
N ILE A 71 -12.31 -7.23 8.65
CA ILE A 71 -10.95 -7.53 9.12
C ILE A 71 -10.86 -7.39 10.65
N TYR A 72 -12.00 -7.51 11.33
CA TYR A 72 -12.10 -7.24 12.75
C TYR A 72 -11.19 -8.16 13.57
N GLU A 73 -11.22 -9.46 13.26
CA GLU A 73 -10.42 -10.47 13.97
C GLU A 73 -8.93 -10.21 13.79
N GLU A 74 -8.49 -9.98 12.56
CA GLU A 74 -7.09 -9.71 12.22
C GLU A 74 -6.59 -8.40 12.84
N ALA A 75 -7.46 -7.39 12.96
CA ALA A 75 -7.14 -6.14 13.65
C ALA A 75 -7.02 -6.35 15.17
N VAL A 76 -7.93 -7.13 15.78
CA VAL A 76 -7.88 -7.46 17.22
C VAL A 76 -6.60 -8.22 17.58
N GLU A 77 -6.17 -9.18 16.76
CA GLU A 77 -4.91 -9.91 16.95
C GLU A 77 -3.68 -8.99 17.00
N LEU A 78 -3.73 -7.83 16.36
CA LEU A 78 -2.69 -6.80 16.40
C LEU A 78 -2.85 -5.80 17.56
N GLY A 79 -3.81 -6.03 18.48
CA GLY A 79 -4.12 -5.10 19.56
C GLY A 79 -4.87 -3.84 19.11
N LEU A 80 -5.49 -3.86 17.93
CA LEU A 80 -6.36 -2.81 17.41
C LEU A 80 -7.83 -3.09 17.81
N SER A 81 -8.06 -3.27 19.11
CA SER A 81 -9.33 -3.74 19.65
C SER A 81 -10.47 -2.72 19.60
N GLY A 82 -11.70 -3.22 19.78
CA GLY A 82 -12.95 -2.46 19.70
C GLY A 82 -13.11 -1.30 20.69
N GLU A 83 -12.38 -1.32 21.79
CA GLU A 83 -12.43 -0.26 22.81
C GLU A 83 -11.79 1.05 22.31
N LYS A 84 -10.92 0.96 21.30
CA LYS A 84 -10.28 2.13 20.69
C LYS A 84 -11.26 2.91 19.82
N LEU A 85 -11.12 4.23 19.86
CA LEU A 85 -11.88 5.15 19.04
C LEU A 85 -11.22 5.24 17.66
N TYR A 86 -11.98 4.94 16.62
CA TYR A 86 -11.55 5.09 15.24
C TYR A 86 -12.33 6.21 14.58
N ARG A 87 -11.66 7.00 13.74
CA ARG A 87 -12.31 8.01 12.91
C ARG A 87 -12.47 7.47 11.50
N LYS A 88 -13.71 7.26 11.08
CA LYS A 88 -14.05 7.11 9.68
C LYS A 88 -14.11 8.50 9.06
N ILE A 89 -13.46 8.69 7.91
CA ILE A 89 -13.56 9.91 7.12
C ILE A 89 -13.98 9.58 5.71
N VAL A 90 -14.86 10.42 5.17
CA VAL A 90 -15.27 10.45 3.77
C VAL A 90 -14.91 11.84 3.26
N LEU A 91 -14.04 11.89 2.27
CA LEU A 91 -13.58 13.12 1.63
C LEU A 91 -14.05 13.08 0.19
N TRP A 92 -14.57 14.19 -0.32
CA TRP A 92 -14.90 14.30 -1.73
C TRP A 92 -14.65 15.69 -2.29
N LYS A 93 -14.33 15.75 -3.58
CA LYS A 93 -14.17 17.00 -4.32
C LYS A 93 -14.55 16.83 -5.78
N SER A 94 -15.47 17.67 -6.23
CA SER A 94 -15.84 17.78 -7.63
C SER A 94 -14.66 18.28 -8.46
N GLY A 95 -14.51 17.74 -9.67
CA GLY A 95 -13.45 18.07 -10.62
C GLY A 95 -13.90 17.85 -12.06
N VAL A 96 -13.04 18.24 -13.00
CA VAL A 96 -13.26 18.03 -14.43
C VAL A 96 -12.02 17.37 -15.00
N SER A 97 -12.14 16.09 -15.33
CA SER A 97 -11.07 15.30 -15.93
C SER A 97 -11.44 14.92 -17.34
N ARG A 98 -10.57 15.25 -18.30
CA ARG A 98 -10.76 14.99 -19.74
C ARG A 98 -12.10 15.54 -20.27
N GLY A 99 -12.51 16.72 -19.79
CA GLY A 99 -13.75 17.38 -20.20
C GLY A 99 -15.04 16.79 -19.60
N GLN A 100 -14.93 15.81 -18.69
CA GLN A 100 -16.08 15.20 -18.02
C GLN A 100 -16.09 15.56 -16.53
N TYR A 101 -17.29 15.78 -15.99
CA TYR A 101 -17.48 16.00 -14.56
C TYR A 101 -17.23 14.70 -13.78
N TRP A 102 -16.45 14.81 -12.71
CA TRP A 102 -16.21 13.71 -11.79
C TRP A 102 -16.27 14.19 -10.35
N VAL A 103 -16.51 13.24 -9.45
CA VAL A 103 -16.30 13.43 -8.01
C VAL A 103 -15.13 12.55 -7.64
N ASN A 104 -14.07 13.15 -7.11
CA ASN A 104 -13.00 12.42 -6.46
C ASN A 104 -13.47 12.09 -5.05
N ASP A 105 -13.33 10.86 -4.60
CA ASP A 105 -13.78 10.42 -3.30
C ASP A 105 -12.79 9.47 -2.63
N TYR A 106 -12.68 9.60 -1.31
CA TYR A 106 -11.81 8.79 -0.47
C TYR A 106 -12.55 8.41 0.80
N VAL A 107 -12.49 7.14 1.14
CA VAL A 107 -12.98 6.63 2.41
C VAL A 107 -11.83 5.96 3.13
N LEU A 108 -11.50 6.50 4.31
CA LEU A 108 -10.49 5.95 5.18
C LEU A 108 -11.06 5.81 6.59
N LYS A 109 -10.46 4.93 7.37
CA LYS A 109 -10.65 4.88 8.82
C LYS A 109 -9.29 4.91 9.49
N THR A 110 -9.11 5.74 10.49
CA THR A 110 -7.83 5.88 11.22
C THR A 110 -8.02 5.56 12.69
N GLY A 111 -6.97 5.06 13.32
CA GLY A 111 -6.86 4.91 14.75
C GLY A 111 -5.38 4.95 15.14
N SER A 112 -5.07 4.92 16.44
CA SER A 112 -3.68 4.94 16.91
C SER A 112 -2.87 3.81 16.26
N GLY A 113 -1.88 4.20 15.45
CA GLY A 113 -0.96 3.31 14.75
C GLY A 113 -1.50 2.64 13.50
N VAL A 114 -2.70 2.99 13.00
CA VAL A 114 -3.30 2.31 11.86
C VAL A 114 -4.10 3.22 10.92
N ILE A 115 -3.99 2.94 9.62
CA ILE A 115 -4.88 3.45 8.57
C ILE A 115 -5.55 2.26 7.89
N PHE A 116 -6.88 2.31 7.75
CA PHE A 116 -7.66 1.41 6.93
C PHE A 116 -8.13 2.15 5.67
N ALA A 117 -7.56 1.81 4.52
CA ALA A 117 -8.01 2.27 3.22
C ALA A 117 -9.20 1.42 2.77
N THR A 118 -10.37 2.02 2.61
CA THR A 118 -11.59 1.26 2.25
C THR A 118 -12.06 1.57 0.84
N ASP A 119 -12.02 2.85 0.43
CA ASP A 119 -12.43 3.24 -0.92
C ASP A 119 -11.60 4.44 -1.39
N SER A 120 -11.32 4.48 -2.69
CA SER A 120 -10.70 5.63 -3.32
C SER A 120 -10.98 5.64 -4.81
N PHE A 121 -11.55 6.73 -5.30
CA PHE A 121 -11.66 7.00 -6.72
C PHE A 121 -11.16 8.41 -7.02
N ARG A 122 -10.22 8.47 -7.98
CA ARG A 122 -9.41 9.66 -8.27
C ARG A 122 -9.17 9.79 -9.77
N PRO A 123 -10.01 10.54 -10.49
CA PRO A 123 -9.72 10.95 -11.86
C PRO A 123 -8.62 12.02 -11.96
N ASP A 124 -8.61 13.02 -11.08
CA ASP A 124 -7.81 14.24 -11.24
C ASP A 124 -7.57 15.05 -9.96
N SER A 125 -7.40 14.37 -8.81
CA SER A 125 -7.14 15.04 -7.52
C SER A 125 -5.85 14.60 -6.84
N ALA A 126 -5.63 15.08 -5.61
CA ALA A 126 -4.51 14.73 -4.74
C ALA A 126 -4.36 13.21 -4.61
N TYR A 127 -3.12 12.71 -4.53
CA TYR A 127 -2.89 11.27 -4.47
C TYR A 127 -3.36 10.67 -3.15
N TRP A 128 -3.79 9.40 -3.16
CA TRP A 128 -4.23 8.68 -1.95
C TRP A 128 -3.22 8.79 -0.81
N ALA A 129 -1.92 8.69 -1.10
CA ALA A 129 -0.86 8.83 -0.10
C ALA A 129 -0.92 10.18 0.66
N GLN A 130 -1.16 11.27 -0.07
CA GLN A 130 -1.25 12.61 0.50
C GLN A 130 -2.52 12.76 1.34
N ILE A 131 -3.64 12.21 0.87
CA ILE A 131 -4.92 12.18 1.61
C ILE A 131 -4.76 11.37 2.89
N ALA A 132 -4.21 10.16 2.80
CA ALA A 132 -4.02 9.27 3.95
C ALA A 132 -3.12 9.90 5.02
N GLN A 133 -2.02 10.54 4.59
CA GLN A 133 -1.14 11.28 5.49
C GLN A 133 -1.88 12.42 6.18
N ALA A 134 -2.56 13.29 5.41
CA ALA A 134 -3.29 14.43 5.96
C ALA A 134 -4.35 14.00 6.99
N VAL A 135 -5.11 12.96 6.68
CA VAL A 135 -6.15 12.41 7.56
C VAL A 135 -5.57 11.82 8.84
N TYR A 136 -4.49 11.05 8.73
CA TYR A 136 -3.88 10.40 9.90
C TYR A 136 -3.22 11.43 10.82
N GLN A 137 -2.46 12.37 10.25
CA GLN A 137 -1.74 13.41 10.99
C GLN A 137 -2.65 14.42 11.70
N ASP A 138 -3.94 14.48 11.34
CA ASP A 138 -4.92 15.35 11.97
C ASP A 138 -5.23 14.95 13.43
N GLU A 139 -5.12 13.66 13.76
CA GLU A 139 -5.44 13.14 15.11
C GLU A 139 -4.34 12.26 15.71
N HIS A 140 -3.32 11.87 14.93
CA HIS A 140 -2.27 10.95 15.37
C HIS A 140 -0.88 11.42 14.94
N PRO A 141 0.15 11.28 15.82
CA PRO A 141 1.54 11.46 15.41
C PRO A 141 1.89 10.46 14.30
N MET A 142 2.51 10.95 13.24
CA MET A 142 2.88 10.10 12.09
C MET A 142 3.85 8.98 12.51
N GLU A 143 4.69 9.27 13.49
CA GLU A 143 5.68 8.39 14.10
C GLU A 143 5.08 7.11 14.66
N ASP A 144 3.80 7.16 15.07
CA ASP A 144 3.07 6.03 15.64
C ASP A 144 2.52 5.07 14.59
N LEU A 145 2.47 5.46 13.30
CA LEU A 145 1.90 4.63 12.24
C LEU A 145 2.69 3.31 12.10
N LYS A 146 2.00 2.19 12.34
CA LYS A 146 2.54 0.82 12.25
C LYS A 146 1.88 0.00 11.15
N TYR A 147 0.61 0.25 10.86
CA TYR A 147 -0.16 -0.58 9.95
C TYR A 147 -0.92 0.24 8.92
N VAL A 148 -0.88 -0.20 7.67
CA VAL A 148 -1.81 0.25 6.64
C VAL A 148 -2.54 -0.96 6.10
N PHE A 149 -3.87 -0.95 6.17
CA PHE A 149 -4.73 -1.96 5.58
C PHE A 149 -5.32 -1.44 4.28
N GLN A 150 -5.40 -2.30 3.28
CA GLN A 150 -6.19 -2.10 2.07
C GLN A 150 -7.32 -3.12 2.08
N CYS A 151 -8.53 -2.61 2.32
CA CYS A 151 -9.68 -3.44 2.57
C CYS A 151 -10.45 -3.67 1.27
N ASN A 152 -11.01 -4.87 1.11
CA ASN A 152 -11.92 -5.23 0.02
C ASN A 152 -11.42 -4.83 -1.37
N ILE A 153 -10.21 -5.26 -1.72
CA ILE A 153 -9.54 -4.86 -2.97
C ILE A 153 -10.32 -5.36 -4.19
N ILE A 154 -10.81 -4.41 -4.98
CA ILE A 154 -11.47 -4.63 -6.28
C ILE A 154 -10.69 -4.01 -7.46
N ASN A 155 -9.53 -3.37 -7.19
CA ASN A 155 -8.69 -2.86 -8.26
C ASN A 155 -8.22 -4.02 -9.15
N PRO A 156 -8.53 -4.04 -10.46
CA PRO A 156 -8.34 -5.24 -11.28
C PRO A 156 -6.87 -5.67 -11.40
N GLU A 157 -5.92 -4.74 -11.45
CA GLU A 157 -4.50 -5.07 -11.52
C GLU A 157 -4.03 -5.76 -10.25
N THR A 158 -4.26 -5.14 -9.08
CA THR A 158 -3.86 -5.72 -7.80
C THR A 158 -4.62 -7.01 -7.48
N MET A 159 -5.93 -7.03 -7.74
CA MET A 159 -6.80 -8.18 -7.50
C MET A 159 -6.38 -9.38 -8.34
N LEU A 160 -6.22 -9.21 -9.65
CA LEU A 160 -5.82 -10.30 -10.54
C LEU A 160 -4.41 -10.77 -10.24
N PHE A 161 -3.47 -9.87 -9.96
CA PHE A 161 -2.11 -10.26 -9.60
C PHE A 161 -2.09 -11.14 -8.35
N VAL A 162 -2.77 -10.72 -7.28
CA VAL A 162 -2.83 -11.52 -6.06
C VAL A 162 -3.50 -12.87 -6.34
N GLN A 163 -4.68 -12.91 -6.95
CA GLN A 163 -5.40 -14.17 -7.17
C GLN A 163 -4.74 -15.13 -8.17
N LYS A 164 -4.08 -14.60 -9.21
CA LYS A 164 -3.61 -15.39 -10.36
C LYS A 164 -2.10 -15.56 -10.42
N SER A 165 -1.33 -14.86 -9.58
CA SER A 165 0.13 -14.93 -9.57
C SER A 165 0.72 -15.16 -8.18
N ILE A 166 0.04 -14.72 -7.11
CA ILE A 166 0.44 -15.01 -5.73
C ILE A 166 -0.24 -16.28 -5.21
N TYR A 167 -1.56 -16.40 -5.32
CA TYR A 167 -2.33 -17.55 -4.82
C TYR A 167 -2.41 -18.67 -5.85
N VAL A 168 -1.25 -19.24 -6.19
CA VAL A 168 -1.10 -20.29 -7.20
C VAL A 168 -0.33 -21.50 -6.66
N ALA A 169 -0.56 -22.66 -7.27
CA ALA A 169 0.01 -23.93 -6.82
C ALA A 169 1.55 -23.93 -6.79
N THR A 170 2.21 -23.18 -7.68
CA THR A 170 3.67 -23.02 -7.69
C THR A 170 4.21 -22.27 -6.46
N ASN A 171 3.35 -21.55 -5.73
CA ASN A 171 3.67 -20.95 -4.43
C ASN A 171 3.13 -21.80 -3.27
N GLY A 172 2.57 -22.98 -3.55
CA GLY A 172 1.89 -23.82 -2.56
C GLY A 172 0.53 -23.27 -2.11
N LEU A 173 -0.06 -22.34 -2.87
CA LEU A 173 -1.28 -21.61 -2.50
C LEU A 173 -2.43 -21.88 -3.47
N GLY A 174 -3.66 -21.59 -3.04
CA GLY A 174 -4.86 -21.59 -3.87
C GLY A 174 -5.78 -20.44 -3.48
N TRP A 175 -6.68 -20.05 -4.37
CA TRP A 175 -7.66 -18.99 -4.11
C TRP A 175 -9.10 -19.54 -4.18
N PRO A 176 -10.00 -19.19 -3.23
CA PRO A 176 -9.78 -18.34 -2.06
C PRO A 176 -9.01 -19.05 -0.92
N ASP A 177 -8.31 -18.27 -0.11
CA ASP A 177 -7.63 -18.72 1.11
C ASP A 177 -7.68 -17.59 2.15
N ASP A 178 -8.31 -17.84 3.30
CA ASP A 178 -8.54 -16.87 4.37
C ASP A 178 -7.41 -16.84 5.41
N ARG A 179 -6.38 -17.68 5.24
CA ARG A 179 -5.18 -17.64 6.08
C ARG A 179 -4.32 -16.43 5.71
N LEU A 180 -3.70 -15.84 6.73
CA LEU A 180 -2.79 -14.71 6.57
C LEU A 180 -1.45 -15.21 6.03
N TRP A 181 -1.12 -14.81 4.80
CA TRP A 181 0.17 -15.09 4.18
C TRP A 181 1.09 -13.89 4.30
N VAL A 182 2.22 -14.09 4.98
CA VAL A 182 3.23 -13.07 5.26
C VAL A 182 4.33 -13.13 4.20
N TRP A 183 4.56 -11.99 3.55
CA TRP A 183 5.59 -11.80 2.54
C TRP A 183 6.67 -10.88 3.12
N GLU A 184 7.80 -11.49 3.48
CA GLU A 184 8.93 -10.80 4.08
C GLU A 184 9.71 -9.98 3.05
N GLU A 185 10.32 -8.89 3.53
CA GLU A 185 11.12 -7.99 2.72
C GLU A 185 12.20 -8.74 1.91
N ASN A 186 12.47 -8.28 0.68
CA ASN A 186 13.40 -8.89 -0.29
C ASN A 186 12.99 -10.24 -0.91
N THR A 187 11.82 -10.80 -0.58
CA THR A 187 11.26 -11.92 -1.37
C THR A 187 10.70 -11.42 -2.71
N ALA A 188 10.62 -12.31 -3.71
CA ALA A 188 10.09 -11.96 -5.03
C ALA A 188 8.62 -11.54 -4.95
N GLU A 189 7.84 -12.21 -4.09
CA GLU A 189 6.44 -11.95 -3.82
C GLU A 189 6.26 -10.60 -3.15
N TYR A 190 7.05 -10.30 -2.11
CA TYR A 190 7.03 -8.99 -1.47
C TYR A 190 7.31 -7.87 -2.47
N GLN A 191 8.37 -8.01 -3.27
CA GLN A 191 8.73 -7.02 -4.28
C GLN A 191 7.61 -6.87 -5.31
N ALA A 192 7.03 -7.96 -5.80
CA ALA A 192 5.96 -7.88 -6.77
C ALA A 192 4.66 -7.28 -6.21
N LEU A 193 4.29 -7.64 -4.98
CA LEU A 193 3.18 -7.03 -4.25
C LEU A 193 3.39 -5.53 -4.06
N LEU A 194 4.59 -5.11 -3.65
CA LEU A 194 4.94 -3.69 -3.52
C LEU A 194 4.95 -2.96 -4.87
N GLY A 195 5.12 -3.69 -5.97
CA GLY A 195 5.01 -3.25 -7.36
C GLY A 195 3.60 -2.90 -7.81
N THR A 196 2.57 -3.45 -7.16
CA THR A 196 1.16 -3.22 -7.52
C THR A 196 0.71 -1.77 -7.34
N ARG A 197 -0.36 -1.38 -8.05
CA ARG A 197 -0.92 -0.01 -7.99
C ARG A 197 -1.38 0.40 -6.60
N LEU A 198 -2.02 -0.50 -5.84
CA LEU A 198 -2.46 -0.14 -4.50
C LEU A 198 -1.29 -0.07 -3.52
N ALA A 199 -0.34 -1.01 -3.57
CA ALA A 199 0.86 -0.95 -2.73
C ALA A 199 1.74 0.27 -3.03
N LYS A 200 1.75 0.75 -4.28
CA LYS A 200 2.38 2.04 -4.64
C LYS A 200 1.89 3.19 -3.76
N GLY A 201 0.59 3.23 -3.46
CA GLY A 201 0.00 4.25 -2.58
C GLY A 201 0.62 4.22 -1.18
N VAL A 202 0.83 3.02 -0.62
CA VAL A 202 1.43 2.84 0.71
C VAL A 202 2.92 3.17 0.70
N ALA A 203 3.66 2.74 -0.33
CA ALA A 203 5.06 3.13 -0.50
C ALA A 203 5.22 4.65 -0.57
N TYR A 204 4.33 5.33 -1.31
CA TYR A 204 4.38 6.78 -1.47
C TYR A 204 3.93 7.51 -0.19
N LEU A 205 3.05 6.91 0.61
CA LEU A 205 2.75 7.39 1.96
C LEU A 205 4.01 7.36 2.83
N VAL A 206 4.73 6.24 2.88
CA VAL A 206 5.97 6.13 3.67
C VAL A 206 7.02 7.16 3.19
N LEU A 207 7.22 7.27 1.88
CA LEU A 207 8.15 8.23 1.28
C LEU A 207 7.77 9.70 1.53
N GLY A 208 6.47 10.00 1.56
CA GLY A 208 5.95 11.36 1.76
C GLY A 208 5.88 11.77 3.23
N ALA A 209 5.81 10.81 4.14
CA ALA A 209 5.55 11.03 5.56
C ALA A 209 6.79 10.92 6.46
N PHE A 210 7.83 10.20 6.03
CA PHE A 210 9.02 9.96 6.83
C PHE A 210 10.31 10.33 6.09
N PRO A 211 11.36 10.78 6.78
CA PRO A 211 12.69 10.86 6.19
C PRO A 211 13.14 9.48 5.69
N ARG A 212 13.71 9.43 4.49
CA ARG A 212 14.20 8.18 3.88
C ARG A 212 15.24 7.51 4.78
N GLY A 213 15.21 6.19 4.82
CA GLY A 213 16.08 5.37 5.68
C GLY A 213 15.67 5.32 7.16
N THR A 214 14.59 5.98 7.57
CA THR A 214 14.11 5.94 8.98
C THR A 214 12.93 4.99 9.20
N ARG A 215 12.33 4.52 8.10
CA ARG A 215 11.22 3.58 8.08
C ARG A 215 11.42 2.56 6.97
N ARG A 216 10.80 1.41 7.13
CA ARG A 216 10.64 0.39 6.09
C ARG A 216 9.24 -0.19 6.14
N ILE A 217 8.79 -0.73 5.02
CA ILE A 217 7.67 -1.67 5.00
C ILE A 217 8.32 -3.05 5.20
N ALA A 218 8.23 -3.60 6.40
CA ALA A 218 8.92 -4.84 6.74
C ALA A 218 8.23 -6.06 6.14
N ARG A 219 6.89 -6.03 6.11
CA ARG A 219 6.06 -7.15 5.65
C ARG A 219 4.87 -6.63 4.86
N ILE A 220 4.47 -7.42 3.87
CA ILE A 220 3.14 -7.33 3.26
C ILE A 220 2.41 -8.61 3.61
N VAL A 221 1.18 -8.50 4.10
CA VAL A 221 0.32 -9.64 4.40
C VAL A 221 -0.87 -9.62 3.47
N THR A 222 -1.22 -10.76 2.88
CA THR A 222 -2.41 -10.90 2.04
C THR A 222 -3.27 -12.05 2.55
N TRP A 223 -4.59 -11.94 2.36
CA TRP A 223 -5.56 -13.01 2.60
C TRP A 223 -6.88 -12.72 1.88
N GLY A 224 -7.73 -13.74 1.73
CA GLY A 224 -9.12 -13.58 1.33
C GLY A 224 -10.02 -13.32 2.54
N GLY A 225 -10.99 -12.43 2.39
CA GLY A 225 -11.99 -12.21 3.44
C GLY A 225 -12.80 -13.47 3.74
N ARG A 226 -12.97 -13.80 5.02
CA ARG A 226 -13.64 -15.02 5.49
C ARG A 226 -15.08 -15.17 4.97
N TYR A 227 -15.85 -14.08 5.00
CA TYR A 227 -17.27 -14.10 4.62
C TYR A 227 -17.50 -13.74 3.16
N ILE A 228 -16.69 -12.82 2.63
CA ILE A 228 -16.70 -12.42 1.23
C ILE A 228 -15.24 -12.45 0.79
N PRO A 229 -14.88 -13.24 -0.24
CA PRO A 229 -13.50 -13.46 -0.64
C PRO A 229 -12.98 -12.27 -1.45
N TYR A 230 -13.11 -11.05 -0.92
CA TYR A 230 -12.31 -9.93 -1.38
C TYR A 230 -10.92 -10.05 -0.80
N ILE A 231 -9.93 -9.67 -1.59
CA ILE A 231 -8.54 -9.61 -1.13
C ILE A 231 -8.42 -8.50 -0.10
N GLN A 232 -7.75 -8.83 0.99
CA GLN A 232 -7.27 -7.88 1.98
C GLN A 232 -5.75 -7.83 1.89
N MET A 233 -5.18 -6.65 2.11
CA MET A 233 -3.73 -6.49 2.27
C MET A 233 -3.42 -5.68 3.52
N ARG A 234 -2.34 -6.03 4.21
CA ARG A 234 -1.77 -5.27 5.33
C ARG A 234 -0.30 -5.00 5.07
N PHE A 235 0.15 -3.79 5.41
CA PHE A 235 1.53 -3.36 5.30
C PHE A 235 2.02 -3.02 6.70
N ASP A 236 3.08 -3.70 7.13
CA ASP A 236 3.68 -3.52 8.45
C ASP A 236 4.85 -2.54 8.31
N ILE A 237 4.74 -1.36 8.93
CA ILE A 237 5.71 -0.28 8.88
C ILE A 237 6.54 -0.31 10.17
N GLU A 238 7.86 -0.38 10.03
CA GLU A 238 8.80 -0.47 11.14
C GLU A 238 9.81 0.68 11.07
N LYS A 239 10.35 1.08 12.24
CA LYS A 239 11.51 1.95 12.34
C LYS A 239 12.79 1.17 12.04
N VAL A 240 13.72 1.83 11.34
CA VAL A 240 15.08 1.35 11.06
C VAL A 240 16.05 2.01 12.04
#